data_AF-A0A4R8GSM9-F1
#
_entry.id   AF-A0A4R8GSM9-F1
#
_cell.length_a   1.000
_cell.length_b   1.000
_cell.length_c   1.000
_cell.angle_alpha   90.00
_cell.angle_beta   90.00
_cell.angle_gamma   90.00
#
_symmetry.space_group_name_H-M   'P 1'
#
loop_
_entity.id
_entity.type
_entity.pdbx_description
1 polymer ?
#
loop_
_entity_poly.entity_id
_entity_poly.type
_entity_poly.pdbx_seq_one_letter_code
_entity_poly.pdbx_strand_id
1 'polypeptide(L)'
;MSQALMEELESTATIGAGDNSVTNVDQELIKQKFEEHQEALKTYLEENHSDASLEDILGGRDIKEESYSILPLSLPYKVVSVQKEMDALSDSYRQKLSLKVEDMNSWETSECNYTASIPELGSKRISISYVAATEEDAEIIQSYLPEAPADGSEINPDDLPDSLPAHLINVKPQIRIDGEVKATGDAVKMGTKQSFQMKFSSPAYIGLPDDTINNEVIAGAQYVVTLDTGRVSQEELNHKQAKLKAIKQNLENKNFSQVQPETITGDILHTIGLAYFAQLDMFNKLLAQKNKVKSTRITSASITAVDLNVSYMFGQPRTASAGGLYIDVDRDLHVSMGSSGDEEQVKAYNMASGMISSYLEGSIFEQTFGGEAVSTMHILNHANQQGIPVYTINQENVDTVIPELEYDSAKKQEFRNLINNGKEITVPERDVTISGWSGTGYIVLNPDDGIGAYMISGGLNGGEYTFGDYMNEKFLSTLGQNIAISLGEEGIQRFVGLFSSSLAIFIAPISYAIQSFILLDDMSNPHSFPYVFPLFLTWSAIILVMGIAAIEGVLTVGATLLGVAIITICGIWIDYIIERTKHLYGKIRKEIVMFLVYLFKRKITENNSSPLFPLVNG
;
A
#
# COMPACT_ATOMS: atom_id res chain seq x y z
N MET A 1 -2.47 6.56 -32.89
CA MET A 1 -2.52 5.40 -31.97
C MET A 1 -3.53 5.63 -30.87
N SER A 2 -3.52 6.79 -30.19
CA SER A 2 -4.42 7.10 -29.08
C SER A 2 -5.91 7.04 -29.48
N GLN A 3 -6.32 7.89 -30.41
CA GLN A 3 -7.69 7.96 -30.91
C GLN A 3 -8.14 6.63 -31.56
N ALA A 4 -7.25 6.00 -32.33
CA ALA A 4 -7.51 4.69 -32.95
C ALA A 4 -7.74 3.57 -31.92
N LEU A 5 -7.01 3.56 -30.79
CA LEU A 5 -7.23 2.58 -29.73
C LEU A 5 -8.59 2.81 -29.06
N MET A 6 -8.96 4.06 -28.77
CA MET A 6 -10.28 4.35 -28.19
C MET A 6 -11.42 3.98 -29.13
N GLU A 7 -11.32 4.31 -30.42
CA GLU A 7 -12.30 3.91 -31.44
C GLU A 7 -12.43 2.37 -31.54
N GLU A 8 -11.30 1.65 -31.46
CA GLU A 8 -11.30 0.18 -31.45
C GLU A 8 -11.94 -0.38 -30.17
N LEU A 9 -11.66 0.20 -28.99
CA LEU A 9 -12.27 -0.22 -27.73
C LEU A 9 -13.77 0.08 -27.68
N GLU A 10 -14.20 1.22 -28.20
CA GLU A 10 -15.63 1.54 -28.35
C GLU A 10 -16.34 0.54 -29.27
N SER A 11 -15.64 0.04 -30.29
CA SER A 11 -16.20 -0.92 -31.25
C SER A 11 -16.30 -2.35 -30.71
N THR A 12 -15.49 -2.71 -29.72
CA THR A 12 -15.49 -4.06 -29.12
C THR A 12 -16.24 -4.13 -27.80
N ALA A 13 -16.31 -3.03 -27.04
CA ALA A 13 -17.10 -2.95 -25.82
C ALA A 13 -18.61 -2.90 -26.12
N THR A 14 -19.42 -3.32 -25.15
CA THR A 14 -20.86 -3.12 -25.19
C THR A 14 -21.20 -1.83 -24.45
N ILE A 15 -21.58 -0.79 -25.20
CA ILE A 15 -21.97 0.52 -24.69
C ILE A 15 -23.49 0.62 -24.65
N GLY A 16 -24.05 0.94 -23.49
CA GLY A 16 -25.49 1.12 -23.34
C GLY A 16 -26.01 2.40 -24.00
N ALA A 17 -27.21 2.32 -24.57
CA ALA A 17 -27.79 3.39 -25.36
C ALA A 17 -28.39 4.49 -24.46
N GLY A 18 -27.59 5.50 -24.12
CA GLY A 18 -28.03 6.71 -23.40
C GLY A 18 -28.05 6.59 -21.87
N ASP A 19 -27.62 5.46 -21.31
CA ASP A 19 -27.44 5.23 -19.87
C ASP A 19 -25.96 5.34 -19.44
N ASN A 20 -25.03 5.49 -20.39
CA ASN A 20 -23.59 5.53 -20.17
C ASN A 20 -23.02 4.28 -19.47
N SER A 21 -23.63 3.12 -19.70
CA SER A 21 -23.09 1.85 -19.22
C SER A 21 -22.05 1.27 -20.16
N VAL A 22 -21.04 0.60 -19.59
CA VAL A 22 -20.01 -0.12 -20.35
C VAL A 22 -19.83 -1.53 -19.78
N THR A 23 -19.86 -2.54 -20.66
CA THR A 23 -19.54 -3.94 -20.34
C THR A 23 -18.59 -4.55 -21.36
N ASN A 24 -17.90 -5.62 -20.98
CA ASN A 24 -17.10 -6.46 -21.87
C ASN A 24 -16.06 -5.66 -22.69
N VAL A 25 -15.34 -4.75 -22.04
CA VAL A 25 -14.19 -4.09 -22.67
C VAL A 25 -13.17 -5.16 -23.01
N ASP A 26 -12.69 -5.17 -24.26
CA ASP A 26 -11.77 -6.19 -24.74
C ASP A 26 -10.36 -5.99 -24.14
N GLN A 27 -10.13 -6.64 -23.00
CA GLN A 27 -8.87 -6.56 -22.27
C GLN A 27 -7.72 -7.24 -23.02
N GLU A 28 -8.01 -8.26 -23.82
CA GLU A 28 -6.98 -8.92 -24.64
C GLU A 28 -6.56 -8.03 -25.80
N LEU A 29 -7.48 -7.27 -26.40
CA LEU A 29 -7.15 -6.23 -27.36
C LEU A 29 -6.30 -5.13 -26.73
N ILE A 30 -6.66 -4.65 -25.52
CA ILE A 30 -5.85 -3.68 -24.77
C ILE A 30 -4.44 -4.23 -24.60
N LYS A 31 -4.33 -5.47 -24.12
CA LYS A 31 -3.05 -6.16 -23.92
C LYS A 31 -2.24 -6.29 -25.19
N GLN A 32 -2.85 -6.76 -26.27
CA GLN A 32 -2.17 -6.96 -27.55
C GLN A 32 -1.65 -5.63 -28.10
N LYS A 33 -2.50 -4.61 -28.19
CA LYS A 33 -2.12 -3.28 -28.71
C LYS A 33 -1.04 -2.64 -27.84
N PHE A 34 -1.12 -2.91 -26.54
CA PHE A 34 -0.14 -2.48 -25.58
C PHE A 34 1.23 -3.15 -25.83
N GLU A 35 1.28 -4.48 -25.94
CA GLU A 35 2.49 -5.25 -26.24
C GLU A 35 3.10 -4.87 -27.61
N GLU A 36 2.27 -4.62 -28.62
CA GLU A 36 2.70 -4.16 -29.95
C GLU A 36 3.37 -2.78 -29.89
N HIS A 37 2.78 -1.83 -29.16
CA HIS A 37 3.38 -0.51 -28.96
C HIS A 37 4.68 -0.59 -28.17
N GLN A 38 4.70 -1.46 -27.15
CA GLN A 38 5.87 -1.76 -26.34
C GLN A 38 7.04 -2.20 -27.24
N GLU A 39 6.85 -3.23 -28.05
CA GLU A 39 7.93 -3.75 -28.90
C GLU A 39 8.35 -2.75 -30.01
N ALA A 40 7.41 -1.95 -30.53
CA ALA A 40 7.72 -0.94 -31.54
C ALA A 40 8.60 0.19 -30.99
N LEU A 41 8.23 0.77 -29.84
CA LEU A 41 9.03 1.82 -29.22
C LEU A 41 10.33 1.26 -28.62
N LYS A 42 10.36 -0.03 -28.21
CA LYS A 42 11.57 -0.80 -27.94
C LYS A 42 12.56 -0.80 -29.08
N THR A 43 12.11 -1.32 -30.20
CA THR A 43 12.92 -1.39 -31.40
C THR A 43 13.43 0.00 -31.76
N TYR A 44 12.57 1.01 -31.75
CA TYR A 44 12.96 2.38 -32.07
C TYR A 44 14.06 2.93 -31.15
N LEU A 45 13.93 2.75 -29.83
CA LEU A 45 14.90 3.30 -28.89
C LEU A 45 16.20 2.48 -28.87
N GLU A 46 16.16 1.16 -29.02
CA GLU A 46 17.37 0.34 -29.20
C GLU A 46 18.13 0.68 -30.50
N GLU A 47 17.42 0.99 -31.59
CA GLU A 47 18.03 1.35 -32.87
C GLU A 47 18.56 2.79 -32.94
N ASN A 48 17.88 3.74 -32.28
CA ASN A 48 18.14 5.18 -32.45
C ASN A 48 18.77 5.84 -31.20
N HIS A 49 18.65 5.22 -30.04
CA HIS A 49 18.97 5.80 -28.73
C HIS A 49 19.56 4.77 -27.75
N SER A 50 20.40 3.85 -28.22
CA SER A 50 20.91 2.70 -27.43
C SER A 50 21.66 3.06 -26.15
N ASP A 51 22.21 4.28 -26.08
CA ASP A 51 22.99 4.79 -24.94
C ASP A 51 22.23 5.85 -24.13
N ALA A 52 20.98 6.16 -24.51
CA ALA A 52 20.19 7.19 -23.84
C ALA A 52 19.69 6.70 -22.48
N SER A 53 19.82 7.54 -21.46
CA SER A 53 19.13 7.33 -20.18
C SER A 53 17.64 7.63 -20.30
N LEU A 54 16.86 7.20 -19.31
CA LEU A 54 15.44 7.57 -19.28
C LEU A 54 15.25 9.08 -19.12
N GLU A 55 16.16 9.73 -18.38
CA GLU A 55 16.20 11.19 -18.25
C GLU A 55 16.47 11.89 -19.59
N ASP A 56 17.28 11.32 -20.49
CA ASP A 56 17.51 11.88 -21.83
C ASP A 56 16.24 11.81 -22.71
N ILE A 57 15.39 10.80 -22.48
CA ILE A 57 14.16 10.57 -23.25
C ILE A 57 13.00 11.40 -22.72
N LEU A 58 12.84 11.44 -21.39
CA LEU A 58 11.71 12.09 -20.72
C LEU A 58 11.99 13.54 -20.31
N GLY A 59 13.26 13.92 -20.28
CA GLY A 59 13.74 15.12 -19.64
C GLY A 59 13.78 14.97 -18.12
N GLY A 60 14.69 15.70 -17.48
CA GLY A 60 14.79 15.76 -16.04
C GLY A 60 15.29 17.09 -15.54
N ARG A 61 15.84 17.07 -14.32
CA ARG A 61 16.18 18.28 -13.57
C ARG A 61 17.41 18.00 -12.75
N ASP A 62 18.50 18.62 -13.15
CA ASP A 62 19.70 18.68 -12.34
C ASP A 62 19.70 19.87 -11.40
N ILE A 63 20.16 19.61 -10.17
CA ILE A 63 20.57 20.67 -9.28
C ILE A 63 21.86 21.25 -9.84
N LYS A 64 21.86 22.55 -10.18
CA LYS A 64 23.10 23.28 -10.47
C LYS A 64 23.87 23.46 -9.17
N GLU A 65 24.74 22.50 -8.87
CA GLU A 65 25.51 22.50 -7.63
C GLU A 65 26.45 23.72 -7.59
N GLU A 66 26.34 24.49 -6.52
CA GLU A 66 27.27 25.57 -6.20
C GLU A 66 28.06 25.16 -4.96
N SER A 67 29.33 24.79 -5.15
CA SER A 67 30.23 24.42 -4.07
C SER A 67 31.05 25.63 -3.61
N TYR A 68 30.96 25.94 -2.33
CA TYR A 68 31.67 27.06 -1.71
C TYR A 68 32.76 26.52 -0.78
N SER A 69 34.02 26.93 -0.99
CA SER A 69 35.15 26.55 -0.13
C SER A 69 35.11 27.20 1.26
N ILE A 70 34.29 28.25 1.41
CA ILE A 70 34.03 28.96 2.66
C ILE A 70 32.53 29.21 2.80
N LEU A 71 32.02 29.15 4.02
CA LEU A 71 30.64 29.56 4.29
C LEU A 71 30.49 31.07 4.00
N PRO A 72 29.59 31.49 3.10
CA PRO A 72 29.40 32.90 2.78
C PRO A 72 29.08 33.73 4.04
N LEU A 73 29.74 34.89 4.19
CA LEU A 73 29.50 35.82 5.31
C LEU A 73 28.16 36.58 5.21
N SER A 74 27.45 36.43 4.09
CA SER A 74 26.14 37.02 3.84
C SER A 74 25.29 36.09 2.99
N LEU A 75 23.97 36.20 3.10
CA LEU A 75 23.03 35.49 2.24
C LEU A 75 23.26 35.86 0.77
N PRO A 76 23.04 34.94 -0.18
CA PRO A 76 23.22 35.19 -1.62
C PRO A 76 22.11 36.08 -2.22
N TYR A 77 21.26 36.67 -1.38
CA TYR A 77 20.13 37.50 -1.77
C TYR A 77 20.12 38.81 -0.97
N LYS A 78 19.54 39.86 -1.55
CA LYS A 78 19.36 41.15 -0.88
C LYS A 78 18.33 41.01 0.25
N VAL A 79 18.78 41.15 1.50
CA VAL A 79 17.90 41.19 2.66
C VAL A 79 17.13 42.52 2.66
N VAL A 80 15.81 42.45 2.46
CA VAL A 80 14.93 43.63 2.51
C VAL A 80 14.56 43.98 3.95
N SER A 81 14.30 42.97 4.78
CA SER A 81 13.98 43.13 6.21
C SER A 81 14.26 41.82 6.95
N VAL A 82 14.75 41.91 8.19
CA VAL A 82 14.82 40.76 9.11
C VAL A 82 13.64 40.87 10.08
N GLN A 83 12.73 39.89 10.03
CA GLN A 83 11.54 39.89 10.88
C GLN A 83 11.84 39.34 12.28
N LYS A 84 12.69 38.31 12.35
CA LYS A 84 13.08 37.65 13.59
C LYS A 84 14.36 36.85 13.38
N GLU A 85 15.24 36.86 14.37
CA GLU A 85 16.40 35.96 14.45
C GLU A 85 16.13 34.93 15.54
N MET A 86 16.44 33.66 15.27
CA MET A 86 16.15 32.55 16.17
C MET A 86 17.28 31.52 16.10
N ASP A 87 17.73 31.03 17.25
CA ASP A 87 18.74 29.96 17.32
C ASP A 87 18.18 28.60 16.89
N ALA A 88 16.85 28.42 16.98
CA ALA A 88 16.11 27.29 16.45
C ALA A 88 14.67 27.71 16.11
N LEU A 89 14.06 27.02 15.14
CA LEU A 89 12.66 27.26 14.76
C LEU A 89 11.72 26.88 15.93
N SER A 90 10.94 27.86 16.44
CA SER A 90 10.01 27.60 17.54
C SER A 90 8.88 26.67 17.13
N ASP A 91 8.32 26.00 18.12
CA ASP A 91 7.23 25.03 17.97
C ASP A 91 6.00 25.61 17.24
N SER A 92 5.74 26.91 17.41
CA SER A 92 4.67 27.64 16.70
C SER A 92 4.83 27.70 15.17
N TYR A 93 5.99 27.34 14.62
CA TYR A 93 6.26 27.29 13.17
C TYR A 93 6.32 25.85 12.64
N ARG A 94 6.00 24.85 13.45
CA ARG A 94 6.07 23.44 13.06
C ARG A 94 4.67 22.90 12.79
N GLN A 95 4.54 22.17 11.69
CA GLN A 95 3.38 21.29 11.51
C GLN A 95 3.46 20.14 12.51
N LYS A 96 2.30 19.71 13.02
CA LYS A 96 2.22 18.62 13.98
C LYS A 96 1.16 17.61 13.59
N LEU A 97 1.40 16.36 13.97
CA LEU A 97 0.42 15.29 13.94
C LEU A 97 0.06 14.93 15.37
N SER A 98 -1.24 14.92 15.67
CA SER A 98 -1.79 14.35 16.90
C SER A 98 -2.51 13.06 16.57
N LEU A 99 -2.21 12.00 17.32
CA LEU A 99 -2.74 10.67 17.20
C LEU A 99 -3.57 10.37 18.43
N LYS A 100 -4.78 9.84 18.27
CA LYS A 100 -5.66 9.53 19.40
C LYS A 100 -6.46 8.26 19.12
N VAL A 101 -6.48 7.31 20.05
CA VAL A 101 -7.32 6.10 19.97
C VAL A 101 -8.33 6.11 21.11
N GLU A 102 -9.62 6.05 20.82
CA GLU A 102 -10.69 6.13 21.82
C GLU A 102 -11.74 5.02 21.65
N ASP A 103 -12.28 4.51 22.77
CA ASP A 103 -13.50 3.71 22.71
C ASP A 103 -14.68 4.60 22.32
N MET A 104 -15.36 4.22 21.24
CA MET A 104 -16.51 4.96 20.69
C MET A 104 -17.71 5.00 21.67
N ASN A 105 -17.75 4.09 22.65
CA ASN A 105 -18.82 4.00 23.63
C ASN A 105 -18.47 4.68 24.97
N SER A 106 -17.24 5.19 25.11
CA SER A 106 -16.80 5.88 26.32
C SER A 106 -17.07 7.39 26.23
N TRP A 107 -17.49 7.96 27.36
CA TRP A 107 -17.64 9.41 27.53
C TRP A 107 -16.39 10.05 28.17
N GLU A 108 -15.40 9.23 28.51
CA GLU A 108 -14.13 9.67 29.09
C GLU A 108 -13.12 9.94 27.98
N THR A 109 -12.30 10.99 28.16
CA THR A 109 -11.23 11.32 27.22
C THR A 109 -10.14 10.25 27.29
N SER A 110 -9.80 9.65 26.15
CA SER A 110 -8.75 8.62 26.12
C SER A 110 -7.37 9.15 26.50
N GLU A 111 -6.68 8.39 27.35
CA GLU A 111 -5.26 8.60 27.66
C GLU A 111 -4.33 8.14 26.52
N CYS A 112 -4.85 7.40 25.52
CA CYS A 112 -4.10 7.00 24.33
C CYS A 112 -4.00 8.14 23.32
N ASN A 113 -3.23 9.17 23.66
CA ASN A 113 -2.98 10.33 22.80
C ASN A 113 -1.48 10.65 22.72
N TYR A 114 -1.02 11.04 21.53
CA TYR A 114 0.36 11.46 21.30
C TYR A 114 0.44 12.55 20.23
N THR A 115 1.18 13.62 20.50
CA THR A 115 1.40 14.71 19.55
C THR A 115 2.90 14.93 19.37
N ALA A 116 3.35 15.00 18.12
CA ALA A 116 4.72 15.36 17.77
C ALA A 116 4.76 16.20 16.49
N SER A 117 5.90 16.85 16.23
CA SER A 117 6.06 17.60 14.99
C SER A 117 6.29 16.67 13.80
N ILE A 118 5.80 17.04 12.61
CA ILE A 118 6.00 16.23 11.38
C ILE A 118 7.48 15.91 11.12
N PRO A 119 8.44 16.84 11.30
CA PRO A 119 9.86 16.52 11.14
C PRO A 119 10.40 15.46 12.12
N GLU A 120 9.80 15.31 13.30
CA GLU A 120 10.19 14.27 14.27
C GLU A 120 9.63 12.89 13.92
N LEU A 121 8.64 12.84 13.02
CA LEU A 121 7.90 11.65 12.63
C LEU A 121 8.20 11.17 11.20
N GLY A 122 8.67 12.05 10.31
CA GLY A 122 8.59 11.89 8.85
C GLY A 122 9.15 10.60 8.24
N SER A 123 10.12 9.94 8.88
CA SER A 123 10.68 8.64 8.42
C SER A 123 10.54 7.52 9.46
N LYS A 124 9.80 7.78 10.54
CA LYS A 124 9.64 6.85 11.66
C LYS A 124 8.43 5.97 11.44
N ARG A 125 8.51 4.73 11.90
CA ARG A 125 7.33 3.85 11.97
C ARG A 125 6.42 4.34 13.08
N ILE A 126 5.21 4.72 12.73
CA ILE A 126 4.15 5.02 13.70
C ILE A 126 3.23 3.81 13.73
N SER A 127 3.20 3.07 14.84
CA SER A 127 2.32 1.89 14.99
C SER A 127 1.28 2.08 16.08
N ILE A 128 0.09 1.53 15.84
CA ILE A 128 -0.94 1.30 16.83
C ILE A 128 -1.02 -0.21 17.00
N SER A 129 -0.64 -0.67 18.18
CA SER A 129 -0.68 -2.09 18.53
C SER A 129 -1.36 -2.28 19.86
N TYR A 130 -1.70 -3.53 20.17
CA TYR A 130 -2.39 -3.90 21.39
C TYR A 130 -1.57 -4.88 22.19
N VAL A 131 -1.57 -4.70 23.49
CA VAL A 131 -0.99 -5.64 24.46
C VAL A 131 -2.08 -6.16 25.38
N ALA A 132 -1.91 -7.36 25.92
CA ALA A 132 -2.80 -7.89 26.96
C ALA A 132 -2.94 -6.89 28.11
N ALA A 133 -4.17 -6.69 28.60
CA ALA A 133 -4.43 -5.71 29.65
C ALA A 133 -3.84 -6.15 31.01
N THR A 134 -3.79 -7.46 31.25
CA THR A 134 -3.26 -8.12 32.46
C THR A 134 -2.45 -9.38 32.10
N GLU A 135 -1.75 -9.97 33.10
CA GLU A 135 -1.08 -11.27 32.95
C GLU A 135 -2.09 -12.40 32.68
N GLU A 136 -3.27 -12.37 33.32
CA GLU A 136 -4.34 -13.35 33.10
C GLU A 136 -4.86 -13.32 31.66
N ASP A 137 -5.04 -12.13 31.07
CA ASP A 137 -5.42 -11.98 29.66
C ASP A 137 -4.35 -12.59 28.72
N ALA A 138 -3.07 -12.47 29.08
CA ALA A 138 -1.97 -13.03 28.31
C ALA A 138 -1.90 -14.56 28.41
N GLU A 139 -2.12 -15.11 29.61
CA GLU A 139 -2.20 -16.56 29.85
C GLU A 139 -3.38 -17.17 29.08
N ILE A 140 -4.52 -16.48 29.00
CA ILE A 140 -5.66 -16.92 28.17
C ILE A 140 -5.20 -17.05 26.72
N ILE A 141 -4.60 -16.02 26.12
CA ILE A 141 -4.12 -16.09 24.72
C ILE A 141 -3.14 -17.27 24.54
N GLN A 142 -2.19 -17.41 25.45
CA GLN A 142 -1.20 -18.48 25.41
C GLN A 142 -1.83 -19.87 25.46
N SER A 143 -2.90 -20.06 26.25
CA SER A 143 -3.57 -21.36 26.38
C SER A 143 -4.23 -21.87 25.10
N TYR A 144 -4.49 -20.99 24.13
CA TYR A 144 -5.05 -21.35 22.83
C TYR A 144 -3.98 -21.57 21.75
N LEU A 145 -2.72 -21.20 22.02
CA LEU A 145 -1.61 -21.42 21.09
C LEU A 145 -0.97 -22.80 21.33
N PRO A 146 -0.59 -23.54 20.27
CA PRO A 146 0.05 -24.85 20.40
C PRO A 146 1.39 -24.77 21.13
N GLU A 147 1.68 -25.80 21.94
CA GLU A 147 2.99 -25.95 22.57
C GLU A 147 4.08 -26.28 21.54
N ALA A 148 5.31 -25.84 21.82
CA ALA A 148 6.47 -26.17 21.02
C ALA A 148 6.70 -27.69 20.92
N PRO A 149 6.91 -28.25 19.72
CA PRO A 149 7.33 -29.64 19.58
C PRO A 149 8.65 -29.89 20.34
N ALA A 150 8.69 -30.95 21.16
CA ALA A 150 9.84 -31.27 22.01
C ALA A 150 11.14 -31.59 21.23
N ASP A 151 11.02 -31.91 19.95
CA ASP A 151 12.13 -32.20 19.03
C ASP A 151 12.70 -30.95 18.34
N GLY A 152 12.13 -29.77 18.59
CA GLY A 152 12.55 -28.51 17.99
C GLY A 152 12.17 -28.37 16.52
N SER A 153 11.23 -29.19 16.04
CA SER A 153 10.57 -28.99 14.75
C SER A 153 9.63 -27.76 14.77
N GLU A 154 9.29 -27.25 13.59
CA GLU A 154 8.37 -26.11 13.43
C GLU A 154 6.94 -26.54 13.78
N ILE A 155 6.14 -25.61 14.32
CA ILE A 155 4.71 -25.85 14.56
C ILE A 155 4.03 -26.04 13.21
N ASN A 156 3.18 -27.07 13.11
CA ASN A 156 2.33 -27.22 11.94
C ASN A 156 1.29 -26.10 11.96
N PRO A 157 1.14 -25.29 10.88
CA PRO A 157 0.11 -24.25 10.82
C PRO A 157 -1.29 -24.75 11.14
N ASP A 158 -1.62 -25.99 10.75
CA ASP A 158 -2.90 -26.64 11.05
C ASP A 158 -3.16 -26.85 12.56
N ASP A 159 -2.14 -26.74 13.42
CA ASP A 159 -2.27 -26.84 14.88
C ASP A 159 -2.63 -25.50 15.52
N LEU A 160 -2.70 -24.41 14.74
CA LEU A 160 -3.09 -23.08 15.23
C LEU A 160 -4.61 -22.98 15.40
N PRO A 161 -5.08 -22.21 16.40
CA PRO A 161 -6.51 -22.01 16.57
C PRO A 161 -7.08 -21.16 15.44
N ASP A 162 -8.23 -21.57 14.88
CA ASP A 162 -8.96 -20.78 13.88
C ASP A 162 -9.39 -19.40 14.42
N SER A 163 -9.63 -19.29 15.74
CA SER A 163 -10.01 -18.05 16.39
C SER A 163 -9.71 -18.05 17.89
N LEU A 164 -9.56 -16.85 18.45
CA LEU A 164 -9.44 -16.60 19.88
C LEU A 164 -10.79 -16.19 20.50
N PRO A 165 -11.04 -16.51 21.79
CA PRO A 165 -12.25 -16.11 22.49
C PRO A 165 -12.19 -14.62 22.90
N ALA A 166 -12.41 -13.72 21.94
CA ALA A 166 -12.32 -12.27 22.10
C ALA A 166 -13.08 -11.73 23.34
N HIS A 167 -14.23 -12.31 23.68
CA HIS A 167 -15.03 -11.94 24.85
C HIS A 167 -14.34 -12.14 26.21
N LEU A 168 -13.32 -13.01 26.28
CA LEU A 168 -12.55 -13.33 27.50
C LEU A 168 -11.25 -12.53 27.63
N ILE A 169 -10.84 -11.81 26.59
CA ILE A 169 -9.53 -11.17 26.51
C ILE A 169 -9.71 -9.65 26.52
N ASN A 170 -9.05 -8.96 27.44
CA ASN A 170 -8.92 -7.52 27.41
C ASN A 170 -7.52 -7.11 26.91
N VAL A 171 -7.47 -6.05 26.12
CA VAL A 171 -6.25 -5.50 25.54
C VAL A 171 -6.19 -3.99 25.75
N LYS A 172 -4.98 -3.42 25.73
CA LYS A 172 -4.73 -1.98 25.81
C LYS A 172 -4.12 -1.48 24.49
N PRO A 173 -4.68 -0.42 23.88
CA PRO A 173 -4.06 0.20 22.71
C PRO A 173 -2.77 0.91 23.12
N GLN A 174 -1.76 0.87 22.25
CA GLN A 174 -0.49 1.56 22.41
C GLN A 174 -0.09 2.27 21.13
N ILE A 175 0.22 3.56 21.24
CA ILE A 175 0.87 4.31 20.16
C ILE A 175 2.37 4.17 20.35
N ARG A 176 3.05 3.68 19.31
CA ARG A 176 4.50 3.45 19.30
C ARG A 176 5.17 4.21 18.16
N ILE A 177 6.36 4.71 18.42
CA ILE A 177 7.22 5.38 17.44
C ILE A 177 8.54 4.60 17.37
N ASP A 178 8.83 3.99 16.22
CA ASP A 178 9.94 3.05 16.02
C ASP A 178 10.01 1.96 17.11
N GLY A 179 8.85 1.48 17.55
CA GLY A 179 8.70 0.44 18.58
C GLY A 179 8.67 0.96 20.02
N GLU A 180 9.06 2.22 20.27
CA GLU A 180 9.00 2.83 21.60
C GLU A 180 7.57 3.26 21.94
N VAL A 181 7.04 2.80 23.08
CA VAL A 181 5.69 3.18 23.55
C VAL A 181 5.66 4.66 23.95
N LYS A 182 4.81 5.45 23.30
CA LYS A 182 4.59 6.86 23.60
C LYS A 182 3.27 7.15 24.32
N ALA A 183 2.26 6.32 24.09
CA ALA A 183 1.00 6.38 24.81
C ALA A 183 0.42 4.98 25.00
N THR A 184 -0.33 4.78 26.08
CA THR A 184 -1.09 3.55 26.34
C THR A 184 -2.48 3.96 26.81
N GLY A 185 -3.52 3.39 26.22
CA GLY A 185 -4.90 3.63 26.62
C GLY A 185 -5.41 2.64 27.65
N ASP A 186 -6.68 2.83 28.00
CA ASP A 186 -7.42 1.95 28.88
C ASP A 186 -7.66 0.56 28.28
N ALA A 187 -7.95 -0.38 29.17
CA ALA A 187 -8.28 -1.75 28.77
C ALA A 187 -9.66 -1.79 28.09
N VAL A 188 -9.71 -2.43 26.92
CA VAL A 188 -10.93 -2.70 26.17
C VAL A 188 -11.02 -4.19 25.84
N LYS A 189 -12.22 -4.71 25.61
CA LYS A 189 -12.37 -6.09 25.14
C LYS A 189 -11.76 -6.23 23.75
N MET A 190 -11.05 -7.34 23.51
CA MET A 190 -10.57 -7.68 22.17
C MET A 190 -11.75 -7.70 21.18
N GLY A 191 -11.53 -7.18 19.98
CA GLY A 191 -12.54 -7.05 18.94
C GLY A 191 -13.48 -5.85 19.10
N THR A 192 -13.31 -5.00 20.12
CA THR A 192 -14.08 -3.75 20.25
C THR A 192 -13.66 -2.76 19.17
N LYS A 193 -14.63 -2.15 18.49
CA LYS A 193 -14.40 -1.04 17.55
C LYS A 193 -14.06 0.24 18.32
N GLN A 194 -12.97 0.89 17.94
CA GLN A 194 -12.46 2.13 18.51
C GLN A 194 -12.30 3.17 17.41
N SER A 195 -12.39 4.45 17.77
CA SER A 195 -12.07 5.55 16.86
C SER A 195 -10.57 5.85 16.93
N PHE A 196 -9.92 5.89 15.78
CA PHE A 196 -8.56 6.40 15.64
C PHE A 196 -8.59 7.73 14.90
N GLN A 197 -8.14 8.79 15.56
CA GLN A 197 -8.08 10.13 15.01
C GLN A 197 -6.64 10.55 14.69
N MET A 198 -6.45 11.07 13.48
CA MET A 198 -5.24 11.76 13.04
C MET A 198 -5.55 13.23 12.81
N LYS A 199 -4.97 14.10 13.60
CA LYS A 199 -5.11 15.56 13.45
C LYS A 199 -3.82 16.19 12.97
N PHE A 200 -3.82 16.67 11.74
CA PHE A 200 -2.76 17.46 11.14
C PHE A 200 -3.00 18.94 11.43
N SER A 201 -2.07 19.57 12.15
CA SER A 201 -2.16 20.99 12.48
C SER A 201 -1.05 21.77 11.80
N SER A 202 -1.44 22.91 11.23
CA SER A 202 -0.52 23.84 10.59
C SER A 202 -0.23 25.03 11.49
N PRO A 203 0.96 25.64 11.39
CA PRO A 203 1.24 26.90 12.06
C PRO A 203 0.18 27.97 11.77
N ALA A 204 -0.32 28.62 12.83
CA ALA A 204 -1.44 29.57 12.74
C ALA A 204 -1.21 30.73 11.75
N TYR A 205 0.05 31.14 11.54
CA TYR A 205 0.38 32.22 10.60
C TYR A 205 0.20 31.81 9.12
N ILE A 206 0.16 30.52 8.80
CA ILE A 206 -0.10 30.01 7.43
C ILE A 206 -1.59 30.14 7.11
N GLY A 207 -2.46 30.16 8.11
CA GLY A 207 -3.90 30.35 7.93
C GLY A 207 -4.62 29.16 7.29
N LEU A 208 -3.99 28.00 7.20
CA LEU A 208 -4.64 26.75 6.77
C LEU A 208 -5.39 26.13 7.96
N PRO A 209 -6.62 25.60 7.74
CA PRO A 209 -7.35 24.92 8.78
C PRO A 209 -6.62 23.64 9.23
N ASP A 210 -6.86 23.23 10.47
CA ASP A 210 -6.49 21.90 10.92
C ASP A 210 -7.31 20.86 10.14
N ASP A 211 -6.65 19.76 9.80
CA ASP A 211 -7.24 18.65 9.06
C ASP A 211 -7.33 17.44 10.00
N THR A 212 -8.51 16.86 10.12
CA THR A 212 -8.79 15.79 11.09
C THR A 212 -9.45 14.63 10.38
N ILE A 213 -8.78 13.49 10.42
CA ILE A 213 -9.18 12.24 9.83
C ILE A 213 -9.58 11.30 10.96
N ASN A 214 -10.71 10.61 10.81
CA ASN A 214 -11.19 9.64 11.78
C ASN A 214 -11.39 8.30 11.10
N ASN A 215 -10.76 7.28 11.66
CA ASN A 215 -10.82 5.90 11.22
C ASN A 215 -11.41 5.02 12.30
N GLU A 216 -11.93 3.87 11.90
CA GLU A 216 -12.30 2.81 12.82
C GLU A 216 -11.14 1.82 12.92
N VAL A 217 -10.76 1.47 14.14
CA VAL A 217 -9.74 0.45 14.43
C VAL A 217 -10.32 -0.60 15.37
N ILE A 218 -9.92 -1.85 15.20
CA ILE A 218 -10.40 -2.99 15.99
C ILE A 218 -9.38 -3.32 17.07
N ALA A 219 -9.85 -3.43 18.31
CA ALA A 219 -9.00 -3.79 19.44
C ALA A 219 -8.36 -5.18 19.24
N GLY A 220 -7.03 -5.23 19.19
CA GLY A 220 -6.26 -6.44 18.94
C GLY A 220 -5.66 -6.55 17.53
N ALA A 221 -6.11 -5.74 16.58
CA ALA A 221 -5.51 -5.62 15.24
C ALA A 221 -4.22 -4.77 15.27
N GLN A 222 -3.44 -4.72 14.21
CA GLN A 222 -2.21 -3.93 14.17
C GLN A 222 -2.22 -2.95 13.00
N TYR A 223 -2.02 -1.66 13.29
CA TYR A 223 -2.05 -0.58 12.31
C TYR A 223 -0.71 0.14 12.27
N VAL A 224 -0.32 0.61 11.10
CA VAL A 224 0.88 1.41 10.87
C VAL A 224 0.53 2.61 10.01
N VAL A 225 0.76 3.80 10.55
CA VAL A 225 0.67 5.06 9.81
C VAL A 225 2.01 5.31 9.12
N THR A 226 1.98 5.43 7.81
CA THR A 226 3.14 5.83 6.99
C THR A 226 2.95 7.28 6.57
N LEU A 227 3.97 8.11 6.82
CA LEU A 227 3.96 9.51 6.38
C LEU A 227 4.81 9.68 5.13
N ASP A 228 4.28 10.35 4.13
CA ASP A 228 5.08 10.90 3.05
C ASP A 228 5.15 12.42 3.19
N THR A 229 6.30 12.92 3.62
CA THR A 229 6.52 14.36 3.88
C THR A 229 6.93 15.16 2.64
N GLY A 230 6.82 14.57 1.45
CA GLY A 230 6.99 15.25 0.16
C GLY A 230 7.58 14.34 -0.91
N ARG A 231 8.40 13.37 -0.51
CA ARG A 231 8.77 12.20 -1.29
C ARG A 231 9.32 11.10 -0.38
N VAL A 232 9.07 9.85 -0.73
CA VAL A 232 9.83 8.72 -0.16
C VAL A 232 11.21 8.65 -0.82
N SER A 233 12.28 8.70 -0.02
CA SER A 233 13.64 8.68 -0.55
C SER A 233 14.12 7.26 -0.86
N GLN A 234 14.96 7.15 -1.89
CA GLN A 234 15.59 5.88 -2.22
C GLN A 234 16.50 5.34 -1.09
N GLU A 235 17.12 6.23 -0.33
CA GLU A 235 17.92 5.90 0.85
C GLU A 235 17.06 5.25 1.94
N GLU A 236 15.87 5.79 2.19
CA GLU A 236 14.94 5.24 3.18
C GLU A 236 14.47 3.83 2.79
N LEU A 237 14.11 3.62 1.53
CA LEU A 237 13.75 2.29 1.02
C LEU A 237 14.92 1.29 1.11
N ASN A 238 16.14 1.72 0.77
CA ASN A 238 17.36 0.91 0.94
C ASN A 238 17.57 0.52 2.41
N HIS A 239 17.40 1.47 3.33
CA HIS A 239 17.54 1.24 4.76
C HIS A 239 16.50 0.24 5.27
N LYS A 240 15.23 0.39 4.89
CA LYS A 240 14.16 -0.56 5.23
C LYS A 240 14.44 -1.95 4.68
N GLN A 241 14.88 -2.05 3.42
CA GLN A 241 15.24 -3.31 2.81
C GLN A 241 16.39 -4.01 3.53
N ALA A 242 17.44 -3.27 3.91
CA ALA A 242 18.57 -3.79 4.68
C ALA A 242 18.12 -4.29 6.06
N LYS A 243 17.25 -3.53 6.74
CA LYS A 243 16.67 -3.92 8.03
C LYS A 243 15.86 -5.21 7.93
N LEU A 244 14.99 -5.31 6.93
CA LEU A 244 14.20 -6.51 6.66
C LEU A 244 15.09 -7.74 6.37
N LYS A 245 16.13 -7.58 5.54
CA LYS A 245 17.14 -8.62 5.28
C LYS A 245 17.83 -9.08 6.57
N ALA A 246 18.18 -8.14 7.46
CA ALA A 246 18.80 -8.45 8.74
C ALA A 246 17.84 -9.21 9.69
N ILE A 247 16.57 -8.78 9.76
CA ILE A 247 15.53 -9.50 10.50
C ILE A 247 15.41 -10.94 9.98
N LYS A 248 15.31 -11.11 8.66
CA LYS A 248 15.25 -12.44 8.04
C LYS A 248 16.45 -13.31 8.42
N GLN A 249 17.67 -12.78 8.33
CA GLN A 249 18.88 -13.52 8.72
C GLN A 249 18.85 -13.91 10.20
N ASN A 250 18.37 -13.03 11.09
CA ASN A 250 18.23 -13.35 12.51
C ASN A 250 17.19 -14.45 12.75
N LEU A 251 16.06 -14.43 12.02
CA LEU A 251 15.03 -15.47 12.06
C LEU A 251 15.58 -16.82 11.58
N GLU A 252 16.30 -16.85 10.46
CA GLU A 252 16.93 -18.06 9.88
C GLU A 252 18.03 -18.63 10.79
N ASN A 253 18.83 -17.75 11.42
CA ASN A 253 19.91 -18.15 12.34
C ASN A 253 19.43 -18.46 13.77
N LYS A 254 18.11 -18.39 14.03
CA LYS A 254 17.52 -18.58 15.36
C LYS A 254 17.99 -17.57 16.42
N ASN A 255 18.40 -16.37 16.01
CA ASN A 255 18.83 -15.28 16.88
C ASN A 255 17.61 -14.45 17.37
N PHE A 256 16.66 -15.12 18.03
CA PHE A 256 15.36 -14.51 18.37
C PHE A 256 15.45 -13.39 19.41
N SER A 257 16.53 -13.30 20.18
CA SER A 257 16.75 -12.22 21.17
C SER A 257 17.00 -10.87 20.52
N GLN A 258 17.32 -10.87 19.21
CA GLN A 258 17.57 -9.69 18.42
C GLN A 258 16.33 -9.25 17.63
N VAL A 259 15.18 -9.90 17.79
CA VAL A 259 13.98 -9.63 17.00
C VAL A 259 12.76 -9.50 17.90
N GLN A 260 12.09 -8.35 17.82
CA GLN A 260 10.83 -8.10 18.54
C GLN A 260 9.64 -8.40 17.61
N PRO A 261 8.64 -9.20 18.03
CA PRO A 261 7.49 -9.57 17.19
C PRO A 261 6.76 -8.37 16.55
N GLU A 262 6.44 -7.35 17.36
CA GLU A 262 5.75 -6.13 16.89
C GLU A 262 6.56 -5.43 15.79
N THR A 263 7.88 -5.51 15.89
CA THR A 263 8.78 -4.87 14.94
C THR A 263 8.77 -5.55 13.58
N ILE A 264 8.50 -6.85 13.49
CA ILE A 264 8.47 -7.55 12.21
C ILE A 264 7.23 -7.14 11.41
N THR A 265 6.03 -7.35 11.97
CA THR A 265 4.77 -6.96 11.31
C THR A 265 4.72 -5.46 11.07
N GLY A 266 5.17 -4.67 12.05
CA GLY A 266 5.22 -3.22 11.92
C GLY A 266 6.16 -2.76 10.80
N ASP A 267 7.36 -3.34 10.67
CA ASP A 267 8.28 -2.99 9.58
C ASP A 267 7.77 -3.47 8.22
N ILE A 268 7.10 -4.62 8.15
CA ILE A 268 6.44 -5.12 6.94
C ILE A 268 5.38 -4.13 6.47
N LEU A 269 4.43 -3.78 7.33
CA LEU A 269 3.35 -2.86 7.02
C LEU A 269 3.88 -1.47 6.64
N HIS A 270 4.83 -0.93 7.41
CA HIS A 270 5.46 0.35 7.08
C HIS A 270 6.15 0.32 5.71
N THR A 271 6.78 -0.81 5.36
CA THR A 271 7.45 -0.96 4.07
C THR A 271 6.45 -1.01 2.93
N ILE A 272 5.30 -1.65 3.11
CA ILE A 272 4.19 -1.65 2.13
C ILE A 272 3.71 -0.21 1.91
N GLY A 273 3.48 0.56 2.97
CA GLY A 273 3.07 1.97 2.87
C GLY A 273 4.11 2.85 2.18
N LEU A 274 5.40 2.68 2.50
CA LEU A 274 6.48 3.42 1.83
C LEU A 274 6.60 3.05 0.35
N ALA A 275 6.48 1.75 0.02
CA ALA A 275 6.53 1.28 -1.36
C ALA A 275 5.33 1.79 -2.17
N TYR A 276 4.14 1.85 -1.57
CA TYR A 276 2.96 2.47 -2.16
C TYR A 276 3.23 3.95 -2.54
N PHE A 277 3.67 4.77 -1.58
CA PHE A 277 3.93 6.20 -1.84
C PHE A 277 5.05 6.40 -2.85
N ALA A 278 6.12 5.61 -2.76
CA ALA A 278 7.23 5.71 -3.70
C ALA A 278 6.81 5.37 -5.13
N GLN A 279 6.00 4.32 -5.31
CA GLN A 279 5.39 4.00 -6.61
C GLN A 279 4.51 5.16 -7.07
N LEU A 280 3.54 5.59 -6.26
CA LEU A 280 2.62 6.67 -6.61
C LEU A 280 3.36 7.96 -6.99
N ASP A 281 4.42 8.33 -6.28
CA ASP A 281 5.25 9.50 -6.59
C ASP A 281 5.98 9.38 -7.92
N MET A 282 6.54 8.21 -8.22
CA MET A 282 7.13 7.91 -9.52
C MET A 282 6.07 8.07 -10.62
N PHE A 283 4.88 7.47 -10.40
CA PHE A 283 3.78 7.60 -11.33
C PHE A 283 3.42 9.09 -11.52
N ASN A 284 3.14 9.81 -10.44
CA ASN A 284 2.77 11.22 -10.47
C ASN A 284 3.83 12.12 -11.12
N LYS A 285 5.12 11.85 -10.93
CA LYS A 285 6.21 12.63 -11.56
C LYS A 285 6.16 12.53 -13.09
N LEU A 286 6.02 11.31 -13.61
CA LEU A 286 5.94 11.06 -15.06
C LEU A 286 4.67 11.66 -15.66
N LEU A 287 3.54 11.51 -14.96
CA LEU A 287 2.24 12.05 -15.34
C LEU A 287 2.28 13.58 -15.41
N ALA A 288 2.90 14.22 -14.41
CA ALA A 288 3.06 15.66 -14.35
C ALA A 288 3.96 16.17 -15.47
N GLN A 289 5.07 15.47 -15.77
CA GLN A 289 5.96 15.84 -16.88
C GLN A 289 5.23 15.85 -18.24
N LYS A 290 4.45 14.80 -18.55
CA LYS A 290 3.71 14.76 -19.82
C LYS A 290 2.65 15.86 -19.89
N ASN A 291 1.81 15.95 -18.87
CA ASN A 291 0.70 16.91 -18.86
C ASN A 291 1.18 18.34 -18.66
N LYS A 292 2.50 18.57 -18.61
CA LYS A 292 3.11 19.88 -18.30
C LYS A 292 2.57 20.44 -16.98
N VAL A 293 2.23 19.58 -16.03
CA VAL A 293 1.82 19.94 -14.68
C VAL A 293 3.05 19.98 -13.77
N LYS A 294 3.02 20.86 -12.79
CA LYS A 294 3.92 20.86 -11.63
C LYS A 294 3.08 20.50 -10.42
N SER A 295 3.32 19.31 -9.89
CA SER A 295 2.71 18.81 -8.67
C SER A 295 3.76 18.74 -7.57
N THR A 296 3.37 19.08 -6.35
CA THR A 296 4.18 18.94 -5.15
C THR A 296 3.31 18.38 -4.04
N ARG A 297 3.74 17.25 -3.47
CA ARG A 297 3.07 16.59 -2.35
C ARG A 297 3.19 17.45 -1.09
N ILE A 298 2.08 17.58 -0.37
CA ILE A 298 2.03 18.02 1.02
C ILE A 298 2.01 16.74 1.88
N THR A 299 2.49 16.81 3.13
CA THR A 299 2.52 15.70 4.09
C THR A 299 1.29 14.79 3.97
N SER A 300 1.47 13.63 3.37
CA SER A 300 0.41 12.67 3.10
C SER A 300 0.54 11.50 4.08
N ALA A 301 -0.53 10.74 4.27
CA ALA A 301 -0.56 9.63 5.20
C ALA A 301 -1.38 8.48 4.66
N SER A 302 -0.90 7.27 4.92
CA SER A 302 -1.65 6.04 4.72
C SER A 302 -1.61 5.19 5.98
N ILE A 303 -2.64 4.38 6.19
CA ILE A 303 -2.69 3.34 7.18
C ILE A 303 -2.51 2.01 6.46
N THR A 304 -1.57 1.21 6.91
CA THR A 304 -1.46 -0.20 6.54
C THR A 304 -1.75 -1.03 7.77
N ALA A 305 -2.51 -2.10 7.63
CA ALA A 305 -2.87 -2.89 8.80
C ALA A 305 -3.03 -4.38 8.55
N VAL A 306 -3.00 -5.08 9.67
CA VAL A 306 -3.47 -6.43 9.89
C VAL A 306 -4.81 -6.31 10.59
N ASP A 307 -5.90 -6.68 9.91
CA ASP A 307 -7.23 -6.58 10.54
C ASP A 307 -7.63 -7.85 11.28
N LEU A 308 -8.74 -7.78 12.01
CA LEU A 308 -9.37 -8.90 12.71
C LEU A 308 -10.78 -9.17 12.18
N ASN A 309 -11.04 -10.44 11.85
CA ASN A 309 -12.39 -10.91 11.61
C ASN A 309 -13.07 -11.19 12.97
N VAL A 310 -13.96 -10.30 13.40
CA VAL A 310 -14.64 -10.39 14.70
C VAL A 310 -16.08 -10.85 14.54
N SER A 311 -16.44 -11.94 15.21
CA SER A 311 -17.85 -12.34 15.31
C SER A 311 -18.51 -11.61 16.48
N TYR A 312 -19.72 -11.08 16.24
CA TYR A 312 -20.49 -10.35 17.26
C TYR A 312 -21.76 -11.10 17.63
N MET A 313 -22.13 -11.03 18.91
CA MET A 313 -23.43 -11.49 19.41
C MET A 313 -24.01 -10.40 20.32
N PHE A 314 -25.21 -9.90 19.98
CA PHE A 314 -25.84 -8.77 20.65
C PHE A 314 -24.93 -7.51 20.74
N GLY A 315 -24.14 -7.26 19.69
CA GLY A 315 -23.21 -6.13 19.63
C GLY A 315 -21.93 -6.30 20.47
N GLN A 316 -21.71 -7.46 21.09
CA GLN A 316 -20.50 -7.76 21.86
C GLN A 316 -19.58 -8.69 21.06
N PRO A 317 -18.25 -8.45 21.04
CA PRO A 317 -17.28 -9.35 20.43
C PRO A 317 -17.36 -10.74 21.08
N ARG A 318 -17.34 -11.81 20.28
CA ARG A 318 -17.36 -13.20 20.75
C ARG A 318 -16.06 -13.92 20.43
N THR A 319 -15.70 -13.99 19.15
CA THR A 319 -14.44 -14.59 18.68
C THR A 319 -13.73 -13.62 17.74
N ALA A 320 -12.41 -13.70 17.68
CA ALA A 320 -11.58 -12.96 16.74
C ALA A 320 -10.66 -13.94 16.01
N SER A 321 -10.67 -13.91 14.68
CA SER A 321 -9.74 -14.64 13.80
C SER A 321 -8.91 -13.64 12.98
N ALA A 322 -7.86 -14.08 12.28
CA ALA A 322 -7.11 -13.16 11.42
C ALA A 322 -8.05 -12.63 10.34
N GLY A 323 -7.94 -11.33 10.12
CA GLY A 323 -8.40 -10.68 8.92
C GLY A 323 -7.33 -10.68 7.83
N GLY A 324 -7.65 -9.95 6.76
CA GLY A 324 -6.70 -9.66 5.69
C GLY A 324 -5.69 -8.58 6.06
N LEU A 325 -4.84 -8.28 5.08
CA LEU A 325 -4.10 -7.04 5.05
C LEU A 325 -4.98 -5.96 4.42
N TYR A 326 -4.82 -4.73 4.86
CA TYR A 326 -5.41 -3.60 4.16
C TYR A 326 -4.46 -2.41 4.14
N ILE A 327 -4.64 -1.55 3.14
CA ILE A 327 -4.05 -0.22 3.06
C ILE A 327 -5.19 0.78 2.84
N ASP A 328 -5.16 1.90 3.52
CA ASP A 328 -6.09 3.02 3.31
C ASP A 328 -5.27 4.30 3.20
N VAL A 329 -5.45 5.05 2.12
CA VAL A 329 -4.75 6.30 1.88
C VAL A 329 -5.66 7.45 2.28
N ASP A 330 -5.78 7.58 3.60
CA ASP A 330 -6.58 8.60 4.28
C ASP A 330 -6.30 10.04 3.82
N ARG A 331 -5.05 10.30 3.41
CA ARG A 331 -4.59 11.64 3.07
C ARG A 331 -3.57 11.61 1.95
N ASP A 332 -3.99 11.96 0.75
CA ASP A 332 -3.12 12.20 -0.40
C ASP A 332 -3.29 13.64 -0.90
N LEU A 333 -2.43 14.56 -0.44
CA LEU A 333 -2.57 15.98 -0.77
C LEU A 333 -1.45 16.46 -1.68
N HIS A 334 -1.86 17.09 -2.78
CA HIS A 334 -0.96 17.67 -3.77
C HIS A 334 -1.33 19.13 -4.07
N VAL A 335 -0.31 19.96 -4.28
CA VAL A 335 -0.46 21.27 -4.93
C VAL A 335 -0.04 21.10 -6.38
N SER A 336 -1.02 21.18 -7.29
CA SER A 336 -0.83 20.97 -8.72
C SER A 336 -1.13 22.24 -9.51
N MET A 337 -0.26 22.61 -10.44
CA MET A 337 -0.48 23.73 -11.38
C MET A 337 0.03 23.39 -12.77
N GLY A 338 -0.74 23.72 -13.81
CA GLY A 338 -0.29 23.65 -15.19
C GLY A 338 0.85 24.64 -15.46
N SER A 339 1.86 24.25 -16.26
CA SER A 339 3.03 25.09 -16.54
C SER A 339 2.68 26.39 -17.27
N SER A 340 1.53 26.45 -17.93
CA SER A 340 0.94 27.64 -18.55
C SER A 340 -0.34 28.14 -17.86
N GLY A 341 -0.69 27.58 -16.70
CA GLY A 341 -1.97 27.84 -16.02
C GLY A 341 -3.18 27.17 -16.68
N ASP A 342 -2.95 26.11 -17.47
CA ASP A 342 -4.00 25.33 -18.13
C ASP A 342 -4.66 24.36 -17.11
N GLU A 343 -5.93 24.61 -16.79
CA GLU A 343 -6.70 23.84 -15.80
C GLU A 343 -7.12 22.46 -16.33
N GLU A 344 -7.32 22.30 -17.64
CA GLU A 344 -7.68 20.99 -18.23
C GLU A 344 -6.50 20.00 -18.14
N GLN A 345 -5.28 20.50 -18.26
CA GLN A 345 -4.07 19.69 -18.02
C GLN A 345 -3.99 19.19 -16.56
N VAL A 346 -4.40 20.03 -15.60
CA VAL A 346 -4.43 19.67 -14.18
C VAL A 346 -5.54 18.67 -13.90
N LYS A 347 -6.73 18.87 -14.48
CA LYS A 347 -7.87 17.95 -14.38
C LYS A 347 -7.53 16.56 -14.90
N ALA A 348 -6.96 16.46 -16.10
CA ALA A 348 -6.53 15.18 -16.67
C ALA A 348 -5.45 14.49 -15.82
N TYR A 349 -4.51 15.26 -15.27
CA TYR A 349 -3.50 14.78 -14.34
C TYR A 349 -4.13 14.22 -13.05
N ASN A 350 -5.09 14.94 -12.44
CA ASN A 350 -5.74 14.53 -11.19
C ASN A 350 -6.56 13.24 -11.36
N MET A 351 -7.33 13.13 -12.45
CA MET A 351 -8.11 11.92 -12.75
C MET A 351 -7.21 10.69 -12.88
N ALA A 352 -6.13 10.84 -13.63
CA ALA A 352 -5.14 9.80 -13.85
C ALA A 352 -4.45 9.37 -12.54
N SER A 353 -3.99 10.35 -11.77
CA SER A 353 -3.32 10.15 -10.49
C SER A 353 -4.23 9.41 -9.52
N GLY A 354 -5.50 9.80 -9.41
CA GLY A 354 -6.48 9.13 -8.54
C GLY A 354 -6.75 7.68 -8.93
N MET A 355 -6.91 7.39 -10.24
CA MET A 355 -7.13 6.02 -10.72
C MET A 355 -5.91 5.13 -10.43
N ILE A 356 -4.70 5.64 -10.66
CA ILE A 356 -3.46 4.91 -10.34
C ILE A 356 -3.32 4.74 -8.84
N SER A 357 -3.58 5.78 -8.05
CA SER A 357 -3.56 5.76 -6.59
C SER A 357 -4.44 4.64 -6.04
N SER A 358 -5.70 4.57 -6.46
CA SER A 358 -6.61 3.50 -6.00
C SER A 358 -6.24 2.13 -6.56
N TYR A 359 -5.70 2.03 -7.77
CA TYR A 359 -5.18 0.77 -8.27
C TYR A 359 -3.96 0.27 -7.46
N LEU A 360 -3.08 1.18 -7.03
CA LEU A 360 -1.91 0.86 -6.21
C LEU A 360 -2.27 0.26 -4.86
N GLU A 361 -3.44 0.59 -4.30
CA GLU A 361 -3.89 0.09 -3.00
C GLU A 361 -4.14 -1.42 -2.98
N GLY A 362 -4.65 -1.99 -4.07
CA GLY A 362 -4.76 -3.44 -4.20
C GLY A 362 -3.46 -4.07 -4.69
N SER A 363 -2.90 -3.49 -5.76
CA SER A 363 -1.77 -4.10 -6.45
C SER A 363 -0.49 -4.18 -5.64
N ILE A 364 -0.28 -3.32 -4.64
CA ILE A 364 0.89 -3.44 -3.75
C ILE A 364 0.88 -4.78 -3.01
N PHE A 365 -0.30 -5.32 -2.69
CA PHE A 365 -0.44 -6.64 -2.09
C PHE A 365 -0.26 -7.75 -3.12
N GLU A 366 -0.79 -7.62 -4.33
CA GLU A 366 -0.62 -8.60 -5.41
C GLU A 366 0.87 -8.75 -5.80
N GLN A 367 1.58 -7.63 -5.93
CA GLN A 367 3.02 -7.60 -6.18
C GLN A 367 3.82 -8.31 -5.07
N THR A 368 3.35 -8.17 -3.83
CA THR A 368 4.06 -8.68 -2.65
C THR A 368 3.71 -10.14 -2.34
N PHE A 369 2.44 -10.52 -2.44
CA PHE A 369 1.94 -11.81 -1.95
C PHE A 369 1.36 -12.70 -3.07
N GLY A 370 1.17 -12.16 -4.28
CA GLY A 370 0.43 -12.82 -5.35
C GLY A 370 -1.07 -12.90 -5.04
N GLY A 371 -1.85 -13.57 -5.88
CA GLY A 371 -3.32 -13.66 -5.69
C GLY A 371 -4.04 -12.39 -6.13
N GLU A 372 -5.34 -12.31 -5.83
CA GLU A 372 -6.18 -11.15 -6.16
C GLU A 372 -6.35 -10.26 -4.93
N ALA A 373 -6.15 -8.96 -5.11
CA ALA A 373 -6.50 -7.94 -4.13
C ALA A 373 -7.77 -7.20 -4.55
N VAL A 374 -8.32 -6.43 -3.61
CA VAL A 374 -9.50 -5.59 -3.81
C VAL A 374 -9.04 -4.13 -3.70
N SER A 375 -9.43 -3.32 -4.67
CA SER A 375 -9.50 -1.87 -4.56
C SER A 375 -10.67 -1.37 -5.42
N THR A 376 -11.04 -0.08 -5.34
CA THR A 376 -12.11 0.47 -6.20
C THR A 376 -11.87 0.13 -7.67
N MET A 377 -10.63 0.30 -8.12
CA MET A 377 -10.26 0.01 -9.51
C MET A 377 -10.26 -1.49 -9.84
N HIS A 378 -9.87 -2.37 -8.91
CA HIS A 378 -10.00 -3.83 -9.11
C HIS A 378 -11.47 -4.24 -9.23
N ILE A 379 -12.35 -3.65 -8.41
CA ILE A 379 -13.79 -3.95 -8.42
C ILE A 379 -14.43 -3.55 -9.75
N LEU A 380 -14.15 -2.34 -10.24
CA LEU A 380 -14.67 -1.87 -11.53
C LEU A 380 -14.16 -2.74 -12.70
N ASN A 381 -12.90 -3.16 -12.64
CA ASN A 381 -12.34 -4.08 -13.64
C ASN A 381 -13.05 -5.44 -13.63
N HIS A 382 -13.19 -6.01 -12.43
CA HIS A 382 -13.77 -7.35 -12.27
C HIS A 382 -15.25 -7.36 -12.63
N ALA A 383 -15.99 -6.29 -12.29
CA ALA A 383 -17.36 -6.10 -12.77
C ALA A 383 -17.43 -6.17 -14.30
N ASN A 384 -16.56 -5.42 -14.99
CA ASN A 384 -16.55 -5.37 -16.44
C ASN A 384 -16.19 -6.73 -17.07
N GLN A 385 -15.21 -7.46 -16.50
CA GLN A 385 -14.83 -8.82 -16.92
C GLN A 385 -15.97 -9.83 -16.74
N GLN A 386 -16.79 -9.67 -15.69
CA GLN A 386 -17.96 -10.50 -15.43
C GLN A 386 -19.18 -10.12 -16.28
N GLY A 387 -19.05 -9.12 -17.16
CA GLY A 387 -20.16 -8.59 -17.96
C GLY A 387 -21.19 -7.83 -17.12
N ILE A 388 -20.82 -7.40 -15.91
CA ILE A 388 -21.65 -6.53 -15.06
C ILE A 388 -21.49 -5.09 -15.57
N PRO A 389 -22.59 -4.41 -15.95
CA PRO A 389 -22.59 -3.00 -16.34
C PRO A 389 -21.89 -2.11 -15.32
N VAL A 390 -20.94 -1.31 -15.81
CA VAL A 390 -20.35 -0.21 -15.06
C VAL A 390 -20.91 1.10 -15.60
N TYR A 391 -21.62 1.83 -14.75
CA TYR A 391 -22.31 3.06 -15.09
C TYR A 391 -21.48 4.28 -14.68
N THR A 392 -21.46 5.30 -15.54
CA THR A 392 -21.12 6.68 -15.14
C THR A 392 -22.39 7.49 -15.01
N ILE A 393 -22.67 7.97 -13.80
CA ILE A 393 -23.91 8.61 -13.40
C ILE A 393 -23.64 10.09 -13.08
N ASN A 394 -24.38 10.97 -13.73
CA ASN A 394 -24.33 12.42 -13.53
C ASN A 394 -25.75 13.00 -13.51
N GLN A 395 -25.88 14.32 -13.50
CA GLN A 395 -27.18 15.00 -13.47
C GLN A 395 -28.10 14.66 -14.65
N GLU A 396 -27.55 14.26 -15.79
CA GLU A 396 -28.31 14.02 -17.02
C GLU A 396 -29.01 12.66 -17.03
N ASN A 397 -28.41 11.63 -16.39
CA ASN A 397 -28.90 10.25 -16.42
C ASN A 397 -29.25 9.68 -15.04
N VAL A 398 -29.13 10.44 -13.95
CA VAL A 398 -29.40 9.95 -12.58
C VAL A 398 -30.79 9.33 -12.42
N ASP A 399 -31.82 9.91 -13.05
CA ASP A 399 -33.19 9.43 -12.92
C ASP A 399 -33.49 8.15 -13.70
N THR A 400 -32.70 7.87 -14.73
CA THR A 400 -32.82 6.64 -15.53
C THR A 400 -31.93 5.52 -14.99
N VAL A 401 -30.73 5.83 -14.50
CA VAL A 401 -29.73 4.81 -14.10
C VAL A 401 -29.88 4.34 -12.66
N ILE A 402 -30.12 5.23 -11.69
CA ILE A 402 -30.24 4.83 -10.27
C ILE A 402 -31.30 3.74 -10.01
N PRO A 403 -32.46 3.72 -10.70
CA PRO A 403 -33.41 2.62 -10.59
C PRO A 403 -32.84 1.24 -10.96
N GLU A 404 -31.96 1.16 -11.96
CA GLU A 404 -31.38 -0.08 -12.49
C GLU A 404 -30.37 -0.72 -11.53
N LEU A 405 -29.70 0.07 -10.68
CA LEU A 405 -28.71 -0.47 -9.74
C LEU A 405 -29.32 -1.45 -8.73
N GLU A 406 -28.66 -2.54 -8.38
CA GLU A 406 -29.12 -3.54 -7.39
C GLU A 406 -28.69 -3.21 -5.94
N TYR A 407 -28.61 -1.93 -5.58
CA TYR A 407 -28.26 -1.48 -4.23
C TYR A 407 -29.49 -1.17 -3.34
N ASP A 408 -29.27 -1.13 -2.02
CA ASP A 408 -30.31 -0.71 -1.08
C ASP A 408 -30.74 0.76 -1.28
N SER A 409 -31.88 1.12 -0.70
CA SER A 409 -32.43 2.47 -0.83
C SER A 409 -31.56 3.56 -0.22
N ALA A 410 -30.78 3.24 0.81
CA ALA A 410 -29.91 4.21 1.48
C ALA A 410 -28.72 4.57 0.59
N LYS A 411 -28.06 3.56 0.00
CA LYS A 411 -26.96 3.75 -0.94
C LYS A 411 -27.42 4.46 -2.22
N LYS A 412 -28.58 4.09 -2.78
CA LYS A 412 -29.17 4.83 -3.92
C LYS A 412 -29.44 6.29 -3.58
N GLN A 413 -29.89 6.60 -2.37
CA GLN A 413 -30.11 7.97 -1.92
C GLN A 413 -28.80 8.74 -1.73
N GLU A 414 -27.76 8.09 -1.21
CA GLU A 414 -26.41 8.65 -1.10
C GLU A 414 -25.87 9.08 -2.47
N PHE A 415 -25.98 8.20 -3.47
CA PHE A 415 -25.57 8.52 -4.85
C PHE A 415 -26.35 9.71 -5.41
N ARG A 416 -27.68 9.76 -5.24
CA ARG A 416 -28.48 10.92 -5.65
C ARG A 416 -28.02 12.21 -4.97
N ASN A 417 -27.68 12.17 -3.68
CA ASN A 417 -27.21 13.35 -2.94
C ASN A 417 -25.86 13.85 -3.47
N LEU A 418 -24.92 12.95 -3.73
CA LEU A 418 -23.62 13.28 -4.33
C LEU A 418 -23.79 13.92 -5.71
N ILE A 419 -24.62 13.32 -6.56
CA ILE A 419 -24.90 13.84 -7.91
C ILE A 419 -25.58 15.22 -7.82
N ASN A 420 -26.54 15.40 -6.92
CA ASN A 420 -27.20 16.69 -6.64
C ASN A 420 -26.23 17.78 -6.15
N ASN A 421 -25.09 17.39 -5.59
CA ASN A 421 -24.01 18.29 -5.22
C ASN A 421 -22.98 18.52 -6.35
N GLY A 422 -23.34 18.18 -7.60
CA GLY A 422 -22.51 18.40 -8.79
C GLY A 422 -21.40 17.36 -8.98
N LYS A 423 -21.48 16.21 -8.31
CA LYS A 423 -20.51 15.11 -8.50
C LYS A 423 -20.96 14.14 -9.58
N GLU A 424 -20.00 13.43 -10.14
CA GLU A 424 -20.23 12.29 -11.03
C GLU A 424 -19.82 11.00 -10.31
N ILE A 425 -20.54 9.91 -10.57
CA ILE A 425 -20.30 8.61 -9.92
C ILE A 425 -20.02 7.55 -10.97
N THR A 426 -18.95 6.78 -10.80
CA THR A 426 -18.72 5.55 -11.58
C THR A 426 -18.89 4.34 -10.67
N VAL A 427 -19.82 3.44 -10.98
CA VAL A 427 -20.24 2.33 -10.09
C VAL A 427 -20.72 1.13 -10.91
N PRO A 428 -20.47 -0.13 -10.48
CA PRO A 428 -21.10 -1.29 -11.12
C PRO A 428 -22.62 -1.32 -10.87
N GLU A 429 -23.35 -2.12 -11.64
CA GLU A 429 -24.79 -2.30 -11.46
C GLU A 429 -25.12 -2.86 -10.06
N ARG A 430 -24.24 -3.71 -9.52
CA ARG A 430 -24.45 -4.50 -8.32
C ARG A 430 -23.13 -4.85 -7.64
N ASP A 431 -23.21 -5.51 -6.48
CA ASP A 431 -22.03 -6.02 -5.78
C ASP A 431 -21.29 -7.08 -6.62
N VAL A 432 -19.97 -7.07 -6.52
CA VAL A 432 -19.04 -7.97 -7.19
C VAL A 432 -18.46 -8.94 -6.15
N THR A 433 -18.10 -10.14 -6.58
CA THR A 433 -17.36 -11.10 -5.75
C THR A 433 -15.96 -11.32 -6.32
N ILE A 434 -14.93 -11.11 -5.51
CA ILE A 434 -13.51 -11.26 -5.86
C ILE A 434 -12.84 -12.11 -4.79
N SER A 435 -12.36 -13.31 -5.14
CA SER A 435 -11.63 -14.19 -4.21
C SER A 435 -12.24 -14.35 -2.79
N GLY A 436 -13.58 -14.44 -2.70
CA GLY A 436 -14.31 -14.61 -1.43
C GLY A 436 -14.75 -13.31 -0.75
N TRP A 437 -14.22 -12.17 -1.18
CA TRP A 437 -14.72 -10.84 -0.82
C TRP A 437 -15.98 -10.52 -1.64
N SER A 438 -16.98 -9.87 -1.03
CA SER A 438 -18.19 -9.44 -1.73
C SER A 438 -18.59 -8.03 -1.30
N GLY A 439 -18.79 -7.17 -2.29
CA GLY A 439 -19.14 -5.77 -2.07
C GLY A 439 -19.09 -4.95 -3.34
N THR A 440 -19.10 -3.63 -3.22
CA THR A 440 -19.02 -2.70 -4.36
C THR A 440 -17.92 -1.68 -4.17
N GLY A 441 -17.45 -1.12 -5.28
CA GLY A 441 -16.49 -0.03 -5.32
C GLY A 441 -17.00 1.04 -6.29
N TYR A 442 -16.85 2.31 -5.94
CA TYR A 442 -17.31 3.41 -6.78
C TYR A 442 -16.41 4.64 -6.69
N ILE A 443 -16.35 5.40 -7.78
CA ILE A 443 -15.61 6.65 -7.87
C ILE A 443 -16.60 7.79 -7.68
N VAL A 444 -16.27 8.77 -6.83
CA VAL A 444 -16.96 10.06 -6.73
C VAL A 444 -16.04 11.14 -7.29
N LEU A 445 -16.31 11.57 -8.51
CA LEU A 445 -15.50 12.53 -9.23
C LEU A 445 -16.06 13.94 -9.10
N ASN A 446 -15.17 14.92 -8.89
CA ASN A 446 -15.47 16.32 -9.15
C ASN A 446 -15.15 16.66 -10.61
N PRO A 447 -16.16 16.90 -11.47
CA PRO A 447 -15.92 17.12 -12.89
C PRO A 447 -15.20 18.43 -13.19
N ASP A 448 -15.16 19.38 -12.25
CA ASP A 448 -14.53 20.69 -12.46
C ASP A 448 -12.99 20.64 -12.40
N ASP A 449 -12.44 19.88 -11.45
CA ASP A 449 -10.99 19.83 -11.19
C ASP A 449 -10.38 18.44 -11.34
N GLY A 450 -11.20 17.42 -11.64
CA GLY A 450 -10.77 16.04 -11.85
C GLY A 450 -10.37 15.30 -10.57
N ILE A 451 -10.59 15.88 -9.39
CA ILE A 451 -10.30 15.23 -8.11
C ILE A 451 -11.39 14.18 -7.84
N GLY A 452 -10.97 12.94 -7.60
CA GLY A 452 -11.86 11.82 -7.31
C GLY A 452 -11.63 11.23 -5.91
N ALA A 453 -12.70 10.76 -5.28
CA ALA A 453 -12.65 9.85 -4.15
C ALA A 453 -12.98 8.43 -4.64
N TYR A 454 -12.22 7.42 -4.19
CA TYR A 454 -12.31 6.04 -4.65
C TYR A 454 -12.74 5.18 -3.47
N MET A 455 -14.01 4.80 -3.45
CA MET A 455 -14.71 4.28 -2.29
C MET A 455 -14.96 2.77 -2.42
N ILE A 456 -14.87 2.03 -1.33
CA ILE A 456 -15.28 0.62 -1.23
C ILE A 456 -16.41 0.47 -0.20
N SER A 457 -17.30 -0.50 -0.42
CA SER A 457 -18.36 -0.87 0.51
C SER A 457 -17.82 -1.08 1.92
N GLY A 458 -18.51 -0.52 2.92
CA GLY A 458 -18.00 -0.38 4.30
C GLY A 458 -17.57 1.04 4.65
N GLY A 459 -17.49 1.94 3.67
CA GLY A 459 -17.10 3.35 3.88
C GLY A 459 -15.57 3.55 3.94
N LEU A 460 -14.82 2.56 3.48
CA LEU A 460 -13.36 2.56 3.41
C LEU A 460 -12.90 3.13 2.06
N ASN A 461 -11.75 3.80 2.03
CA ASN A 461 -11.14 4.38 0.83
C ASN A 461 -9.79 3.72 0.52
N GLY A 462 -9.74 2.39 0.62
CA GLY A 462 -8.50 1.64 0.63
C GLY A 462 -8.54 0.37 -0.20
N GLY A 463 -7.44 -0.39 -0.16
CA GLY A 463 -7.32 -1.72 -0.74
C GLY A 463 -7.27 -2.80 0.32
N GLU A 464 -7.82 -3.97 0.00
CA GLU A 464 -7.87 -5.14 0.89
C GLU A 464 -7.24 -6.35 0.19
N TYR A 465 -6.55 -7.17 0.97
CA TYR A 465 -6.00 -8.44 0.52
C TYR A 465 -6.34 -9.54 1.51
N THR A 466 -7.11 -10.53 1.04
CA THR A 466 -7.41 -11.73 1.82
C THR A 466 -6.33 -12.78 1.56
N PHE A 467 -5.69 -13.25 2.63
CA PHE A 467 -4.76 -14.37 2.50
C PHE A 467 -5.50 -15.65 2.13
N GLY A 468 -4.85 -16.54 1.36
CA GLY A 468 -5.29 -17.93 1.27
C GLY A 468 -5.11 -18.67 2.61
N ASP A 469 -5.83 -19.78 2.81
CA ASP A 469 -5.90 -20.53 4.08
C ASP A 469 -4.54 -20.73 4.78
N TYR A 470 -3.53 -21.18 4.03
CA TYR A 470 -2.17 -21.39 4.53
C TYR A 470 -1.47 -20.13 5.09
N MET A 471 -1.77 -18.96 4.55
CA MET A 471 -1.16 -17.69 4.94
C MET A 471 -1.94 -17.02 6.08
N ASN A 472 -3.26 -17.23 6.17
CA ASN A 472 -4.11 -16.76 7.27
C ASN A 472 -3.70 -17.36 8.62
N GLU A 473 -3.49 -18.68 8.68
CA GLU A 473 -3.11 -19.39 9.91
C GLU A 473 -1.76 -18.87 10.46
N LYS A 474 -0.76 -18.72 9.59
CA LYS A 474 0.57 -18.18 9.94
C LYS A 474 0.55 -16.73 10.41
N PHE A 475 -0.50 -15.99 10.08
CA PHE A 475 -0.65 -14.60 10.44
C PHE A 475 -1.35 -14.41 11.79
N LEU A 476 -2.37 -15.23 12.07
CA LEU A 476 -3.03 -15.33 13.38
C LEU A 476 -2.01 -15.51 14.51
N SER A 477 -1.02 -16.39 14.31
CA SER A 477 0.03 -16.63 15.30
C SER A 477 0.90 -15.39 15.54
N THR A 478 1.16 -14.59 14.52
CA THR A 478 1.97 -13.36 14.63
C THR A 478 1.21 -12.27 15.40
N LEU A 479 -0.10 -12.16 15.21
CA LEU A 479 -0.94 -11.22 15.95
C LEU A 479 -1.08 -11.63 17.42
N GLY A 480 -1.30 -12.93 17.68
CA GLY A 480 -1.31 -13.48 19.03
C GLY A 480 -0.01 -13.23 19.80
N GLN A 481 1.14 -13.30 19.12
CA GLN A 481 2.44 -12.96 19.70
C GLN A 481 2.53 -11.50 20.15
N ASN A 482 2.03 -10.55 19.36
CA ASN A 482 2.09 -9.12 19.67
C ASN A 482 1.27 -8.77 20.92
N ILE A 483 0.13 -9.45 21.10
CA ILE A 483 -0.72 -9.22 22.26
C ILE A 483 -0.12 -9.87 23.53
N ALA A 484 0.54 -11.03 23.39
CA ALA A 484 1.14 -11.79 24.49
C ALA A 484 2.52 -11.28 24.98
N ILE A 485 3.01 -10.13 24.48
CA ILE A 485 4.33 -9.55 24.83
C ILE A 485 4.53 -9.32 26.35
N SER A 486 3.46 -9.36 27.17
CA SER A 486 3.54 -9.25 28.64
C SER A 486 4.22 -10.43 29.34
N LEU A 487 4.53 -11.54 28.66
CA LEU A 487 5.11 -12.76 29.27
C LEU A 487 6.64 -12.73 29.52
N GLY A 488 7.32 -11.60 29.27
CA GLY A 488 8.77 -11.45 29.50
C GLY A 488 9.66 -12.12 28.44
N GLU A 489 10.98 -11.96 28.57
CA GLU A 489 11.96 -12.35 27.54
C GLU A 489 11.93 -13.85 27.18
N GLU A 490 11.76 -14.76 28.14
CA GLU A 490 11.75 -16.21 27.88
C GLU A 490 10.51 -16.66 27.09
N GLY A 491 9.34 -16.05 27.34
CA GLY A 491 8.13 -16.30 26.57
C GLY A 491 8.29 -15.85 25.11
N ILE A 492 8.82 -14.63 24.91
CA ILE A 492 9.09 -14.07 23.58
C ILE A 492 10.07 -14.96 22.79
N GLN A 493 11.16 -15.43 23.42
CA GLN A 493 12.13 -16.30 22.75
C GLN A 493 11.54 -17.64 22.31
N ARG A 494 10.72 -18.27 23.16
CA ARG A 494 10.03 -19.52 22.80
C ARG A 494 9.05 -19.28 21.65
N PHE A 495 8.26 -18.21 21.70
CA PHE A 495 7.26 -17.93 20.67
C PHE A 495 7.86 -17.49 19.33
N VAL A 496 8.82 -16.56 19.29
CA VAL A 496 9.47 -16.13 18.04
C VAL A 496 10.16 -17.31 17.35
N GLY A 497 10.72 -18.25 18.11
CA GLY A 497 11.37 -19.43 17.56
C GLY A 497 10.46 -20.46 16.91
N LEU A 498 9.18 -20.46 17.27
CA LEU A 498 8.18 -21.37 16.73
C LEU A 498 7.63 -20.93 15.38
N PHE A 499 7.71 -19.63 15.08
CA PHE A 499 7.09 -19.00 13.93
C PHE A 499 8.09 -18.27 13.02
N SER A 500 9.39 -18.39 13.27
CA SER A 500 10.42 -17.65 12.52
C SER A 500 10.43 -17.95 11.01
N SER A 501 10.13 -19.18 10.62
CA SER A 501 10.01 -19.59 9.22
C SER A 501 8.78 -18.99 8.53
N SER A 502 7.64 -18.89 9.23
CA SER A 502 6.44 -18.21 8.73
C SER A 502 6.69 -16.72 8.50
N LEU A 503 7.38 -16.03 9.40
CA LEU A 503 7.65 -14.60 9.25
C LEU A 503 8.66 -14.29 8.14
N ALA A 504 9.65 -15.17 7.92
CA ALA A 504 10.62 -15.02 6.84
C ALA A 504 9.99 -15.10 5.43
N ILE A 505 8.83 -15.76 5.28
CA ILE A 505 8.10 -15.87 4.01
C ILE A 505 7.57 -14.50 3.56
N PHE A 506 7.14 -13.64 4.49
CA PHE A 506 6.63 -12.30 4.15
C PHE A 506 7.76 -11.32 3.78
N ILE A 507 8.96 -11.50 4.33
CA ILE A 507 10.07 -10.56 4.15
C ILE A 507 10.68 -10.61 2.75
N ALA A 508 10.81 -11.81 2.17
CA ALA A 508 11.53 -11.99 0.90
C ALA A 508 10.83 -11.32 -0.30
N PRO A 509 9.50 -11.47 -0.48
CA PRO A 509 8.78 -10.78 -1.54
C PRO A 509 8.81 -9.25 -1.40
N ILE A 510 8.60 -8.73 -0.18
CA ILE A 510 8.66 -7.29 0.10
C ILE A 510 10.04 -6.72 -0.23
N SER A 511 11.11 -7.38 0.26
CA SER A 511 12.48 -6.94 -0.02
C SER A 511 12.79 -6.92 -1.51
N TYR A 512 12.16 -7.82 -2.28
CA TYR A 512 12.29 -7.85 -3.72
C TYR A 512 11.49 -6.74 -4.40
N ALA A 513 10.23 -6.54 -4.03
CA ALA A 513 9.38 -5.48 -4.57
C ALA A 513 10.03 -4.09 -4.39
N ILE A 514 10.63 -3.86 -3.21
CA ILE A 514 11.47 -2.68 -2.99
C ILE A 514 12.64 -2.67 -3.97
N GLN A 515 13.41 -3.76 -4.10
CA GLN A 515 14.58 -3.83 -4.98
C GLN A 515 14.26 -3.46 -6.43
N SER A 516 13.14 -3.97 -6.95
CA SER A 516 12.65 -3.59 -8.28
C SER A 516 12.41 -2.09 -8.32
N PHE A 517 11.71 -1.51 -7.34
CA PHE A 517 11.52 -0.06 -7.27
C PHE A 517 12.83 0.73 -7.21
N ILE A 518 13.82 0.28 -6.42
CA ILE A 518 15.13 0.96 -6.34
C ILE A 518 15.80 1.09 -7.70
N LEU A 519 15.71 0.03 -8.49
CA LEU A 519 16.26 -0.01 -9.84
C LEU A 519 15.47 0.88 -10.82
N LEU A 520 14.22 1.23 -10.48
CA LEU A 520 13.34 2.06 -11.30
C LEU A 520 13.51 3.57 -11.03
N ASP A 521 13.76 3.97 -9.79
CA ASP A 521 13.94 5.40 -9.44
C ASP A 521 15.28 5.97 -9.96
N ASP A 522 16.28 5.12 -10.23
CA ASP A 522 17.56 5.53 -10.83
C ASP A 522 17.47 5.70 -12.36
N MET A 523 16.70 6.72 -12.78
CA MET A 523 16.46 7.08 -14.18
C MET A 523 17.69 7.64 -14.90
N SER A 524 18.71 8.06 -14.14
CA SER A 524 19.97 8.63 -14.63
C SER A 524 20.98 7.57 -15.08
N ASN A 525 20.76 6.31 -14.73
CA ASN A 525 21.70 5.23 -14.98
C ASN A 525 21.43 4.52 -16.32
N PRO A 526 22.29 4.62 -17.34
CA PRO A 526 22.06 3.97 -18.63
C PRO A 526 22.03 2.43 -18.56
N HIS A 527 22.56 1.81 -17.49
CA HIS A 527 22.44 0.35 -17.28
C HIS A 527 21.09 -0.07 -16.69
N SER A 528 20.27 0.85 -16.18
CA SER A 528 18.90 0.57 -15.75
C SER A 528 17.95 0.46 -16.95
N PHE A 529 18.36 0.97 -18.12
CA PHE A 529 17.57 1.00 -19.35
C PHE A 529 16.86 -0.32 -19.67
N PRO A 530 17.51 -1.51 -19.80
CA PRO A 530 16.81 -2.75 -20.15
C PRO A 530 15.81 -3.26 -19.09
N TYR A 531 15.85 -2.70 -17.89
CA TYR A 531 14.98 -3.03 -16.75
C TYR A 531 13.83 -2.03 -16.60
N VAL A 532 14.07 -0.74 -16.86
CA VAL A 532 13.10 0.36 -16.72
C VAL A 532 12.28 0.55 -18.01
N PHE A 533 12.85 0.16 -19.14
CA PHE A 533 12.32 0.42 -20.47
C PHE A 533 10.98 -0.27 -20.81
N PRO A 534 10.74 -1.55 -20.46
CA PRO A 534 9.41 -2.16 -20.54
C PRO A 534 8.36 -1.43 -19.68
N LEU A 535 8.76 -0.89 -18.52
CA LEU A 535 7.88 -0.13 -17.65
C LEU A 535 7.55 1.25 -18.22
N PHE A 536 8.53 1.95 -18.79
CA PHE A 536 8.32 3.20 -19.51
C PHE A 536 7.27 3.05 -20.63
N LEU A 537 7.23 1.88 -21.27
CA LEU A 537 6.28 1.59 -22.34
C LEU A 537 4.85 1.36 -21.83
N THR A 538 4.69 0.63 -20.71
CA THR A 538 3.40 0.54 -19.96
C THR A 538 2.87 1.91 -19.62
N TRP A 539 3.78 2.79 -19.23
CA TRP A 539 3.53 4.16 -18.87
C TRP A 539 3.14 5.08 -20.03
N SER A 540 3.90 5.03 -21.13
CA SER A 540 3.65 5.88 -22.29
C SER A 540 2.29 5.58 -22.91
N ALA A 541 1.80 4.33 -22.85
CA ALA A 541 0.48 3.95 -23.33
C ALA A 541 -0.66 4.42 -22.41
N ILE A 542 -0.53 4.28 -21.08
CA ILE A 542 -1.49 4.84 -20.10
C ILE A 542 -1.64 6.35 -20.33
N ILE A 543 -0.52 7.07 -20.44
CA ILE A 543 -0.51 8.50 -20.75
C ILE A 543 -1.14 8.81 -22.12
N LEU A 544 -0.88 7.99 -23.14
CA LEU A 544 -1.41 8.19 -24.49
C LEU A 544 -2.94 8.03 -24.53
N VAL A 545 -3.47 7.09 -23.75
CA VAL A 545 -4.91 6.83 -23.58
C VAL A 545 -5.57 7.98 -22.81
N MET A 546 -4.92 8.52 -21.77
CA MET A 546 -5.43 9.66 -20.98
C MET A 546 -5.35 11.02 -21.69
N GLY A 547 -4.34 11.23 -22.54
CA GLY A 547 -4.21 12.48 -23.31
C GLY A 547 -5.32 12.72 -24.33
N ILE A 548 -6.15 11.71 -24.65
CA ILE A 548 -7.31 11.82 -25.54
C ILE A 548 -8.55 12.27 -24.75
N ALA A 549 -8.74 11.74 -23.54
CA ALA A 549 -9.88 12.08 -22.68
C ALA A 549 -9.88 13.57 -22.27
N ALA A 550 -8.72 14.21 -22.26
CA ALA A 550 -8.57 15.66 -22.05
C ALA A 550 -8.88 16.50 -23.31
N ILE A 551 -8.91 15.89 -24.51
CA ILE A 551 -9.07 16.58 -25.79
C ILE A 551 -10.50 16.48 -26.33
N GLU A 552 -11.20 15.39 -26.02
CA GLU A 552 -12.60 15.19 -26.44
C GLU A 552 -13.51 15.27 -25.21
N GLY A 553 -14.32 16.33 -25.12
CA GLY A 553 -15.31 16.56 -24.05
C GLY A 553 -16.47 15.56 -24.04
N VAL A 554 -16.18 14.27 -24.08
CA VAL A 554 -17.14 13.16 -24.01
C VAL A 554 -17.02 12.50 -22.64
N LEU A 555 -17.76 13.07 -21.70
CA LEU A 555 -17.57 12.96 -20.26
C LEU A 555 -18.28 11.76 -19.59
N THR A 556 -18.59 10.67 -20.30
CA THR A 556 -19.41 9.60 -19.68
C THR A 556 -18.97 8.16 -20.00
N VAL A 557 -18.91 7.77 -21.28
CA VAL A 557 -18.49 6.41 -21.71
C VAL A 557 -16.97 6.30 -21.79
N GLY A 558 -16.31 7.36 -22.28
CA GLY A 558 -14.85 7.41 -22.42
C GLY A 558 -14.12 7.25 -21.09
N ALA A 559 -14.65 7.81 -19.99
CA ALA A 559 -14.05 7.68 -18.66
C ALA A 559 -14.06 6.24 -18.12
N THR A 560 -15.12 5.48 -18.37
CA THR A 560 -15.22 4.08 -17.96
C THR A 560 -14.31 3.19 -18.81
N LEU A 561 -14.29 3.39 -20.12
CA LEU A 561 -13.35 2.70 -21.03
C LEU A 561 -11.89 3.01 -20.65
N LEU A 562 -11.60 4.28 -20.36
CA LEU A 562 -10.30 4.75 -19.89
C LEU A 562 -9.90 4.08 -18.56
N GLY A 563 -10.83 4.03 -17.61
CA GLY A 563 -10.63 3.35 -16.33
C GLY A 563 -10.26 1.89 -16.52
N VAL A 564 -11.06 1.12 -17.28
CA VAL A 564 -10.79 -0.29 -17.54
C VAL A 564 -9.47 -0.50 -18.30
N ALA A 565 -9.16 0.37 -19.27
CA ALA A 565 -7.90 0.33 -20.00
C ALA A 565 -6.70 0.62 -19.11
N ILE A 566 -6.76 1.64 -18.23
CA ILE A 566 -5.73 1.93 -17.24
C ILE A 566 -5.53 0.71 -16.34
N ILE A 567 -6.60 0.10 -15.86
CA ILE A 567 -6.51 -1.07 -14.97
C ILE A 567 -5.89 -2.26 -15.66
N THR A 568 -6.31 -2.57 -16.88
CA THR A 568 -5.77 -3.69 -17.65
C THR A 568 -4.28 -3.47 -17.95
N ILE A 569 -3.87 -2.26 -18.32
CA ILE A 569 -2.45 -1.94 -18.55
C ILE A 569 -1.63 -2.03 -17.25
N CYS A 570 -2.17 -1.53 -16.13
CA CYS A 570 -1.51 -1.68 -14.85
C CYS A 570 -1.43 -3.15 -14.38
N GLY A 571 -2.43 -3.98 -14.71
CA GLY A 571 -2.41 -5.43 -14.44
C GLY A 571 -1.33 -6.15 -15.24
N ILE A 572 -1.22 -5.85 -16.54
CA ILE A 572 -0.14 -6.37 -17.40
C ILE A 572 1.23 -5.98 -16.84
N TRP A 573 1.35 -4.75 -16.33
CA TRP A 573 2.57 -4.25 -15.70
C TRP A 573 2.96 -5.07 -14.45
N ILE A 574 2.01 -5.34 -13.56
CA ILE A 574 2.25 -6.19 -12.37
C ILE A 574 2.62 -7.60 -12.80
N ASP A 575 1.88 -8.21 -13.73
CA ASP A 575 2.15 -9.56 -14.21
C ASP A 575 3.55 -9.66 -14.82
N TYR A 576 3.95 -8.64 -15.59
CA TYR A 576 5.30 -8.54 -16.13
C TYR A 576 6.37 -8.46 -15.03
N ILE A 577 6.15 -7.64 -13.99
CA ILE A 577 7.02 -7.58 -12.81
C ILE A 577 7.07 -8.96 -12.16
N ILE A 578 5.93 -9.56 -11.83
CA ILE A 578 5.82 -10.86 -11.18
C ILE A 578 6.51 -11.95 -12.03
N GLU A 579 6.38 -11.96 -13.34
CA GLU A 579 6.96 -12.96 -14.24
C GLU A 579 8.49 -12.82 -14.36
N ARG A 580 9.00 -11.59 -14.54
CA ARG A 580 10.45 -11.30 -14.46
C ARG A 580 11.02 -11.66 -13.09
N THR A 581 10.26 -11.42 -12.04
CA THR A 581 10.58 -11.79 -10.66
C THR A 581 10.67 -13.31 -10.50
N LYS A 582 9.69 -14.05 -11.01
CA LYS A 582 9.66 -15.52 -11.04
C LYS A 582 10.82 -16.10 -11.86
N HIS A 583 11.20 -15.46 -12.97
CA HIS A 583 12.34 -15.90 -13.79
C HIS A 583 13.68 -15.74 -13.06
N LEU A 584 13.87 -14.63 -12.32
CA LEU A 584 15.02 -14.47 -11.41
C LEU A 584 14.98 -15.50 -10.26
N TYR A 585 13.80 -15.74 -9.67
CA TYR A 585 13.59 -16.71 -8.60
C TYR A 585 13.92 -18.14 -9.05
N GLY A 586 13.52 -18.54 -10.26
CA GLY A 586 13.85 -19.84 -10.84
C GLY A 586 15.35 -20.04 -11.08
N LYS A 587 16.07 -18.96 -11.41
CA LYS A 587 17.53 -18.97 -11.62
C LYS A 587 18.28 -19.08 -10.30
N ILE A 588 17.90 -18.29 -9.30
CA ILE A 588 18.51 -18.28 -7.96
C ILE A 588 18.15 -19.54 -7.16
N ARG A 589 16.90 -20.04 -7.23
CA ARG A 589 16.50 -21.32 -6.63
C ARG A 589 17.29 -22.48 -7.23
N LYS A 590 17.58 -22.47 -8.54
CA LYS A 590 18.48 -23.46 -9.16
C LYS A 590 19.91 -23.34 -8.64
N GLU A 591 20.45 -22.14 -8.48
CA GLU A 591 21.80 -21.93 -7.95
C GLU A 591 21.91 -22.29 -6.46
N ILE A 592 20.92 -21.94 -5.64
CA ILE A 592 20.84 -22.31 -4.23
C ILE A 592 20.61 -23.82 -4.08
N VAL A 593 19.74 -24.44 -4.88
CA VAL A 593 19.57 -25.91 -4.88
C VAL A 593 20.83 -26.60 -5.37
N MET A 594 21.53 -26.10 -6.40
CA MET A 594 22.82 -26.65 -6.81
C MET A 594 23.90 -26.45 -5.74
N PHE A 595 23.91 -25.33 -5.04
CA PHE A 595 24.83 -25.04 -3.95
C PHE A 595 24.55 -25.92 -2.72
N LEU A 596 23.28 -26.11 -2.37
CA LEU A 596 22.84 -27.03 -1.31
C LEU A 596 23.11 -28.48 -1.68
N VAL A 597 22.89 -28.90 -2.93
CA VAL A 597 23.25 -30.24 -3.44
C VAL A 597 24.76 -30.44 -3.46
N TYR A 598 25.53 -29.40 -3.78
CA TYR A 598 27.00 -29.41 -3.69
C TYR A 598 27.48 -29.55 -2.24
N LEU A 599 26.89 -28.81 -1.31
CA LEU A 599 27.16 -28.93 0.14
C LEU A 599 26.73 -30.30 0.69
N PHE A 600 25.60 -30.86 0.22
CA PHE A 600 25.11 -32.17 0.62
C PHE A 600 26.02 -33.31 0.10
N LYS A 601 26.48 -33.22 -1.15
CA LYS A 601 27.46 -34.17 -1.71
C LYS A 601 28.80 -34.09 -0.97
N ARG A 602 29.27 -32.89 -0.64
CA ARG A 602 30.50 -32.70 0.13
C ARG A 602 30.40 -33.29 1.54
N LYS A 603 29.26 -33.09 2.23
CA LYS A 603 29.00 -33.63 3.57
C LYS A 603 28.87 -35.16 3.61
N ILE A 604 28.35 -35.78 2.54
CA ILE A 604 28.34 -37.25 2.37
C ILE A 604 29.76 -37.80 2.13
N THR A 605 30.62 -37.04 1.44
CA THR A 605 32.00 -37.45 1.16
C THR A 605 32.89 -37.32 2.41
N GLU A 606 32.64 -36.32 3.26
CA GLU A 606 33.37 -36.09 4.53
C GLU A 606 32.91 -37.04 5.67
N ASN A 607 31.64 -37.49 5.68
CA ASN A 607 31.12 -38.44 6.70
C ASN A 607 31.52 -39.91 6.46
N ASN A 608 32.07 -40.27 5.30
CA ASN A 608 32.63 -41.62 5.05
C ASN A 608 34.11 -41.74 5.46
N SER A 609 34.68 -40.70 6.05
CA SER A 609 36.00 -40.73 6.67
C SER A 609 35.92 -40.28 8.11
N SER A 610 35.55 -41.19 9.01
CA SER A 610 35.78 -41.02 10.45
C SER A 610 36.56 -42.22 11.02
N PRO A 611 37.35 -41.99 12.07
CA PRO A 611 38.59 -42.70 12.34
C PRO A 611 38.42 -43.87 13.32
N LEU A 612 39.18 -44.95 13.10
CA LEU A 612 39.38 -46.02 14.09
C LEU A 612 40.45 -45.60 15.12
N PHE A 613 40.02 -45.48 16.37
CA PHE A 613 40.85 -45.54 17.60
C PHE A 613 40.53 -46.88 18.32
N PRO A 614 41.23 -47.35 19.39
CA PRO A 614 42.50 -46.91 20.01
C PRO A 614 43.39 -48.12 20.50
N LEU A 615 44.42 -47.79 21.31
CA LEU A 615 45.05 -48.57 22.42
C LEU A 615 46.45 -49.19 22.21
N VAL A 616 47.33 -48.78 23.13
CA VAL A 616 48.65 -49.31 23.43
C VAL A 616 48.51 -50.51 24.37
N ASN A 617 49.15 -51.61 23.96
CA ASN A 617 49.75 -52.75 24.68
C ASN A 617 49.12 -53.30 25.97
N GLY A 618 48.84 -54.60 25.94
CA GLY A 618 48.60 -55.47 27.09
C GLY A 618 47.70 -56.64 26.74
#